data_AF-A0A7S1B1J1-F1
#
_entry.id   AF-A0A7S1B1J1-F1
#
_cell.length_a   1.000
_cell.length_b   1.000
_cell.length_c   1.000
_cell.angle_alpha   90.00
_cell.angle_beta   90.00
_cell.angle_gamma   90.00
#
_symmetry.space_group_name_H-M   'P 1'
#
loop_
_entity.id
_entity.type
_entity.pdbx_description
1 polymer ?
#
loop_
_entity_poly.entity_id
_entity_poly.type
_entity_poly.pdbx_seq_one_letter_code
_entity_poly.pdbx_strand_id
1 'polypeptide(L)'
;MERSEDTMQSFSVEGDASRNHCLATICLSCCCLGHTDYNFGERGDTVDLKNDPRLCGENVISKLFSTISIVVISSTLLASLAFSAVPSLEDYDSESEALGWELLNVSVIYSMTFVVLLNLFCVIVLAQQMYLLTRVMTYGVGGNGPDMALILYKDPTFATLRHAGTSAFFVSIPLFVVAALLMVYEQVANYGAHAIVAAFVALLIVVFFGALLLVCQWQERIFYHRCAVMTDMHKPLRTMYASEGSEVA
;
A
#
# COMPACT_ATOMS: atom_id res chain seq x y z
N MET A 1 30.84 26.58 28.66
CA MET A 1 29.95 26.46 27.48
C MET A 1 29.59 24.99 27.39
N GLU A 2 28.65 24.59 28.23
CA GLU A 2 28.20 23.20 28.41
C GLU A 2 27.33 22.80 27.22
N ARG A 3 27.63 21.64 26.63
CA ARG A 3 26.89 21.09 25.49
C ARG A 3 25.97 20.01 26.04
N SER A 4 24.68 20.35 26.07
CA SER A 4 23.55 19.52 26.46
C SER A 4 23.51 18.22 25.66
N GLU A 5 23.43 17.08 26.36
CA GLU A 5 23.15 15.76 25.79
C GLU A 5 21.63 15.56 25.75
N ASP A 6 21.06 15.57 24.54
CA ASP A 6 19.64 15.31 24.34
C ASP A 6 19.33 13.81 24.54
N THR A 7 18.51 13.57 25.56
CA THR A 7 18.03 12.24 25.95
C THR A 7 16.85 11.86 25.04
N MET A 8 17.05 10.91 24.11
CA MET A 8 15.95 10.28 23.38
C MET A 8 15.12 9.43 24.35
N GLN A 9 13.94 9.93 24.72
CA GLN A 9 12.91 9.16 25.41
C GLN A 9 12.27 8.18 24.43
N SER A 10 12.43 6.88 24.71
CA SER A 10 11.69 5.79 24.07
C SER A 10 10.22 5.82 24.53
N PHE A 11 9.31 6.06 23.60
CA PHE A 11 7.86 5.99 23.81
C PHE A 11 7.42 4.53 23.74
N SER A 12 7.13 3.90 24.89
CA SER A 12 6.50 2.57 24.93
C SER A 12 4.98 2.77 24.95
N VAL A 13 4.32 2.49 23.82
CA VAL A 13 2.86 2.46 23.72
C VAL A 13 2.42 1.01 23.92
N GLU A 14 2.08 0.67 25.16
CA GLU A 14 1.48 -0.61 25.52
C GLU A 14 -0.02 -0.37 25.72
N GLY A 15 -0.82 -0.70 24.70
CA GLY A 15 -2.25 -0.41 24.65
C GLY A 15 -3.05 -1.47 23.90
N ASP A 16 -3.75 -2.31 24.67
CA ASP A 16 -4.93 -3.13 24.36
C ASP A 16 -4.99 -3.83 22.99
N ALA A 17 -4.41 -5.03 22.98
CA ALA A 17 -4.22 -5.94 21.86
C ALA A 17 -5.45 -6.79 21.45
N SER A 18 -6.70 -6.35 21.64
CA SER A 18 -7.86 -7.24 21.35
C SER A 18 -8.89 -6.66 20.37
N ARG A 19 -9.22 -5.36 20.45
CA ARG A 19 -10.22 -4.76 19.53
C ARG A 19 -9.63 -4.13 18.27
N ASN A 20 -8.31 -3.95 18.21
CA ASN A 20 -7.62 -3.45 17.03
C ASN A 20 -7.29 -4.54 16.00
N HIS A 21 -7.54 -5.82 16.29
CA HIS A 21 -7.11 -6.92 15.42
C HIS A 21 -7.72 -6.89 14.01
N CYS A 22 -9.00 -6.56 13.82
CA CYS A 22 -9.58 -6.59 12.46
C CYS A 22 -9.10 -5.45 11.54
N LEU A 23 -8.94 -4.23 12.06
CA LEU A 23 -8.39 -3.11 11.28
C LEU A 23 -6.86 -3.17 11.18
N ALA A 24 -6.19 -3.71 12.21
CA ALA A 24 -4.75 -3.96 12.17
C ALA A 24 -4.39 -5.09 11.21
N THR A 25 -5.20 -6.13 10.99
CA THR A 25 -4.86 -7.19 10.02
C THR A 25 -4.81 -6.69 8.57
N ILE A 26 -5.70 -5.76 8.19
CA ILE A 26 -5.64 -5.13 6.85
C ILE A 26 -4.39 -4.23 6.73
N CYS A 27 -4.01 -3.54 7.82
CA CYS A 27 -2.80 -2.71 7.86
C CYS A 27 -1.49 -3.54 7.95
N LEU A 28 -1.50 -4.67 8.66
CA LEU A 28 -0.38 -5.59 8.84
C LEU A 28 -0.08 -6.38 7.55
N SER A 29 -1.10 -6.73 6.77
CA SER A 29 -0.89 -7.39 5.46
C SER A 29 -0.11 -6.50 4.49
N CYS A 30 -0.12 -5.17 4.67
CA CYS A 30 0.70 -4.25 3.88
C CYS A 30 2.05 -3.90 4.55
N CYS A 31 2.13 -3.96 5.89
CA CYS A 31 3.40 -3.84 6.63
C CYS A 31 4.33 -5.05 6.43
N CYS A 32 3.81 -6.27 6.22
CA CYS A 32 4.65 -7.45 6.04
C CYS A 32 5.26 -7.61 4.64
N LEU A 33 4.80 -6.84 3.65
CA LEU A 33 5.54 -6.62 2.39
C LEU A 33 6.79 -5.74 2.58
N GLY A 34 6.95 -5.11 3.75
CA GLY A 34 8.10 -4.25 4.09
C GLY A 34 9.15 -4.91 4.98
N HIS A 35 8.86 -6.08 5.55
CA HIS A 35 9.88 -6.92 6.20
C HIS A 35 10.53 -7.89 5.22
N THR A 36 10.65 -7.47 3.96
CA THR A 36 11.73 -8.00 3.14
C THR A 36 13.00 -7.39 3.67
N ASP A 37 13.61 -8.08 4.64
CA ASP A 37 15.06 -8.14 4.79
C ASP A 37 15.62 -8.65 3.47
N TYR A 38 15.56 -7.83 2.42
CA TYR A 38 16.41 -8.00 1.28
C TYR A 38 17.80 -7.72 1.84
N ASN A 39 18.49 -8.79 2.23
CA ASN A 39 19.95 -8.88 2.25
C ASN A 39 20.45 -8.64 0.80
N PHE A 40 20.20 -7.44 0.29
CA PHE A 40 20.87 -6.83 -0.85
C PHE A 40 22.29 -6.39 -0.43
N GLY A 41 22.77 -6.84 0.74
CA GLY A 41 24.07 -6.53 1.34
C GLY A 41 25.17 -7.50 0.94
N GLU A 42 24.88 -8.79 0.71
CA GLU A 42 25.96 -9.77 0.42
C GLU A 42 26.29 -9.94 -1.07
N ARG A 43 25.48 -9.39 -1.98
CA ARG A 43 25.82 -9.31 -3.41
C ARG A 43 26.41 -7.95 -3.83
N GLY A 44 26.59 -7.03 -2.88
CA GLY A 44 27.05 -5.66 -3.14
C GLY A 44 28.57 -5.46 -3.13
N ASP A 45 29.32 -6.31 -2.43
CA ASP A 45 30.76 -6.11 -2.24
C ASP A 45 31.63 -6.78 -3.31
N THR A 46 31.06 -7.69 -4.11
CA THR A 46 31.69 -8.10 -5.35
C THR A 46 31.25 -7.12 -6.44
N VAL A 47 32.19 -6.27 -6.89
CA VAL A 47 32.10 -5.41 -8.07
C VAL A 47 31.92 -6.28 -9.32
N ASP A 48 30.76 -6.91 -9.43
CA ASP A 48 30.43 -7.80 -10.53
C ASP A 48 29.92 -6.91 -11.65
N LEU A 49 30.60 -6.93 -12.80
CA LEU A 49 30.30 -6.15 -14.00
C LEU A 49 28.82 -6.26 -14.47
N LYS A 50 28.09 -7.24 -13.93
CA LYS A 50 26.65 -7.47 -14.09
C LYS A 50 25.74 -6.45 -13.42
N ASN A 51 26.21 -5.70 -12.43
CA ASN A 51 25.45 -4.65 -11.77
C ASN A 51 25.75 -3.24 -12.30
N ASP A 52 26.63 -3.12 -13.32
CA ASP A 52 26.86 -1.82 -13.96
C ASP A 52 25.61 -1.45 -14.79
N PRO A 53 24.91 -0.36 -14.43
CA PRO A 53 23.72 0.11 -15.15
C PRO A 53 24.00 0.49 -16.60
N ARG A 54 25.27 0.58 -17.01
CA ARG A 54 25.72 0.81 -18.39
C ARG A 54 25.83 -0.48 -19.21
N LEU A 55 25.96 -1.64 -18.56
CA LEU A 55 26.14 -2.95 -19.22
C LEU A 55 24.87 -3.82 -19.18
N CYS A 56 23.98 -3.61 -18.21
CA CYS A 56 22.69 -4.29 -18.12
C CYS A 56 21.54 -3.30 -18.35
N GLY A 57 20.81 -3.47 -19.46
CA GLY A 57 19.68 -2.61 -19.82
C GLY A 57 18.47 -2.67 -18.87
N GLU A 58 18.48 -3.58 -17.87
CA GLU A 58 17.41 -3.76 -16.90
C GLU A 58 17.91 -3.69 -15.45
N ASN A 59 18.07 -2.47 -14.93
CA ASN A 59 18.36 -2.29 -13.51
C ASN A 59 17.14 -2.63 -12.65
N VAL A 60 17.36 -3.25 -11.49
CA VAL A 60 16.31 -3.57 -10.51
C VAL A 60 15.49 -2.32 -10.15
N ILE A 61 16.15 -1.16 -10.05
CA ILE A 61 15.47 0.10 -9.74
C ILE A 61 14.53 0.56 -10.87
N SER A 62 14.87 0.28 -12.13
CA SER A 62 14.00 0.61 -13.26
C SER A 62 12.72 -0.24 -13.26
N LYS A 63 12.82 -1.53 -12.91
CA LYS A 63 11.65 -2.40 -12.71
C LYS A 63 10.76 -1.93 -11.56
N LEU A 64 11.38 -1.49 -10.46
CA LEU A 64 10.66 -0.91 -9.32
C LEU A 64 9.95 0.39 -9.70
N PHE A 65 10.61 1.29 -10.43
CA PHE A 65 10.02 2.53 -10.93
C PHE A 65 8.80 2.24 -11.82
N SER A 66 8.91 1.28 -12.73
CA SER A 66 7.79 0.86 -13.58
C SER A 66 6.63 0.26 -12.79
N THR A 67 6.89 -0.39 -11.65
CA THR A 67 5.82 -0.94 -10.82
C THR A 67 5.11 0.17 -10.04
N ILE A 68 5.88 1.11 -9.47
CA ILE A 68 5.35 2.26 -8.73
C ILE A 68 4.53 3.16 -9.64
N SER A 69 4.97 3.39 -10.88
CA SER A 69 4.23 4.23 -11.82
C SER A 69 2.84 3.67 -12.14
N ILE A 70 2.69 2.35 -12.27
CA ILE A 70 1.39 1.69 -12.48
C ILE A 70 0.47 1.96 -11.28
N VAL A 71 0.98 1.88 -10.05
CA VAL A 71 0.21 2.16 -8.83
C VAL A 71 -0.24 3.63 -8.79
N VAL A 72 0.66 4.56 -9.11
CA VAL A 72 0.33 5.99 -9.16
C VAL A 72 -0.76 6.27 -10.20
N ILE A 73 -0.62 5.74 -11.42
CA ILE A 73 -1.62 5.91 -12.49
C ILE A 73 -2.96 5.32 -12.04
N SER A 74 -2.97 4.11 -11.49
CA SER A 74 -4.19 3.45 -11.02
C SER A 74 -4.87 4.23 -9.90
N SER A 75 -4.09 4.79 -8.96
CA SER A 75 -4.59 5.65 -7.88
C SER A 75 -5.23 6.93 -8.41
N THR A 76 -4.59 7.59 -9.39
CA THR A 76 -5.16 8.79 -10.02
C THR A 76 -6.47 8.50 -10.74
N LEU A 77 -6.56 7.39 -11.47
CA LEU A 77 -7.79 6.96 -12.15
C LEU A 77 -8.90 6.67 -11.14
N LEU A 78 -8.60 5.96 -10.06
CA LEU A 78 -9.57 5.63 -9.01
C LEU A 78 -10.09 6.89 -8.31
N ALA A 79 -9.20 7.86 -8.02
CA ALA A 79 -9.59 9.15 -7.48
C ALA A 79 -10.50 9.94 -8.43
N SER A 80 -10.19 9.96 -9.74
CA SER A 80 -11.02 10.62 -10.75
C SER A 80 -12.40 9.98 -10.87
N LEU A 81 -12.49 8.64 -10.85
CA LEU A 81 -13.77 7.93 -10.88
C LEU A 81 -14.61 8.23 -9.64
N ALA A 82 -14.00 8.18 -8.45
CA ALA A 82 -14.68 8.51 -7.20
C ALA A 82 -15.19 9.96 -7.20
N PHE A 83 -14.40 10.92 -7.68
CA PHE A 83 -14.83 12.32 -7.79
C PHE A 83 -15.96 12.50 -8.80
N SER A 84 -15.93 11.78 -9.93
CA SER A 84 -17.00 11.85 -10.95
C SER A 84 -18.32 11.23 -10.49
N ALA A 85 -18.28 10.34 -9.50
CA ALA A 85 -19.47 9.67 -8.97
C ALA A 85 -20.24 10.53 -7.95
N VAL A 86 -19.59 11.51 -7.31
CA VAL A 86 -20.22 12.36 -6.29
C VAL A 86 -21.36 13.23 -6.87
N PRO A 87 -21.21 13.92 -8.02
CA PRO A 87 -22.27 14.75 -8.59
C PRO A 87 -23.46 13.96 -9.14
N SER A 88 -23.34 12.64 -9.32
CA SER A 88 -24.42 11.78 -9.80
C SER A 88 -25.37 11.31 -8.69
N LEU A 89 -25.10 11.67 -7.43
CA LEU A 89 -26.12 11.59 -6.38
C LEU A 89 -27.06 12.79 -6.55
N GLU A 90 -28.29 12.51 -6.95
CA GLU A 90 -29.34 13.51 -7.14
C GLU A 90 -29.79 14.07 -5.77
N ASP A 91 -30.03 15.37 -5.68
CA ASP A 91 -30.51 15.99 -4.44
C ASP A 91 -31.89 15.42 -4.10
N TYR A 92 -31.97 14.69 -2.98
CA TYR A 92 -33.22 14.12 -2.51
C TYR A 92 -34.10 15.26 -1.96
N ASP A 93 -35.14 15.64 -2.69
CA ASP A 93 -36.10 16.65 -2.25
C ASP A 93 -36.74 16.21 -0.93
N SER A 94 -36.54 17.03 0.10
CA SER A 94 -36.64 16.78 1.54
C SER A 94 -38.05 16.56 2.11
N GLU A 95 -39.01 16.07 1.32
CA GLU A 95 -40.42 15.99 1.74
C GLU A 95 -40.83 14.59 2.27
N SER A 96 -39.91 13.60 2.29
CA SER A 96 -40.19 12.26 2.82
C SER A 96 -39.37 11.96 4.08
N GLU A 97 -40.05 11.91 5.24
CA GLU A 97 -39.53 11.70 6.60
C GLU A 97 -38.92 10.30 6.87
N ALA A 98 -38.04 9.81 6.00
CA ALA A 98 -37.32 8.58 6.25
C ALA A 98 -35.85 8.89 6.55
N LEU A 99 -35.58 9.24 7.82
CA LEU A 99 -34.26 9.47 8.45
C LEU A 99 -33.14 8.48 8.02
N GLY A 100 -33.50 7.27 7.56
CA GLY A 100 -32.56 6.27 7.07
C GLY A 100 -31.91 6.60 5.72
N TRP A 101 -32.60 7.29 4.80
CA TRP A 101 -32.07 7.58 3.46
C TRP A 101 -31.04 8.71 3.48
N GLU A 102 -31.28 9.75 4.27
CA GLU A 102 -30.32 10.84 4.45
C GLU A 102 -28.97 10.34 5.00
N LEU A 103 -29.02 9.44 6.01
CA LEU A 103 -27.82 8.85 6.59
C LEU A 103 -27.04 8.00 5.56
N LEU A 104 -27.75 7.31 4.68
CA LEU A 104 -27.13 6.52 3.62
C LEU A 104 -26.39 7.43 2.63
N ASN A 105 -27.04 8.49 2.14
CA ASN A 105 -26.45 9.42 1.16
C ASN A 105 -25.23 10.13 1.75
N VAL A 106 -25.33 10.60 3.00
CA VAL A 106 -24.21 11.19 3.73
C VAL A 106 -23.07 10.18 3.87
N SER A 107 -23.36 8.92 4.20
CA SER A 107 -22.33 7.88 4.31
C SER A 107 -21.63 7.58 2.99
N VAL A 108 -22.35 7.58 1.86
CA VAL A 108 -21.79 7.39 0.51
C VAL A 108 -20.86 8.54 0.15
N ILE A 109 -21.29 9.79 0.36
CA ILE A 109 -20.47 10.97 0.10
C ILE A 109 -19.19 10.96 0.95
N TYR A 110 -19.30 10.67 2.25
CA TYR A 110 -18.13 10.57 3.13
C TYR A 110 -17.18 9.45 2.70
N SER A 111 -17.70 8.27 2.34
CA SER A 111 -16.89 7.14 1.91
C SER A 111 -16.14 7.42 0.60
N MET A 112 -16.82 8.00 -0.41
CA MET A 112 -16.19 8.40 -1.68
C MET A 112 -15.14 9.49 -1.48
N THR A 113 -15.43 10.48 -0.64
CA THR A 113 -14.46 11.54 -0.29
C THR A 113 -13.23 10.95 0.39
N PHE A 114 -13.42 10.01 1.31
CA PHE A 114 -12.31 9.33 1.98
C PHE A 114 -11.46 8.50 1.01
N VAL A 115 -12.07 7.81 0.05
CA VAL A 115 -11.37 7.13 -1.05
C VAL A 115 -10.50 8.11 -1.84
N VAL A 116 -11.02 9.29 -2.18
CA VAL A 116 -10.26 10.32 -2.90
C VAL A 116 -9.05 10.77 -2.07
N LEU A 117 -9.22 11.02 -0.78
CA LEU A 117 -8.13 11.44 0.11
C LEU A 117 -7.03 10.38 0.23
N LEU A 118 -7.38 9.10 0.39
CA LEU A 118 -6.41 8.01 0.45
C LEU A 118 -5.61 7.87 -0.86
N ASN A 119 -6.28 7.98 -2.00
CA ASN A 119 -5.62 7.89 -3.30
C ASN A 119 -4.73 9.10 -3.57
N LEU A 120 -5.15 10.30 -3.17
CA LEU A 120 -4.34 11.52 -3.27
C LEU A 120 -3.09 11.44 -2.38
N PHE A 121 -3.23 10.95 -1.15
CA PHE A 121 -2.11 10.70 -0.25
C PHE A 121 -1.11 9.71 -0.87
N CYS A 122 -1.59 8.59 -1.42
CA CYS A 122 -0.76 7.62 -2.13
C CYS A 122 0.03 8.26 -3.28
N VAL A 123 -0.64 9.04 -4.13
CA VAL A 123 -0.02 9.71 -5.29
C VAL A 123 1.06 10.69 -4.83
N ILE A 124 0.80 11.52 -3.82
CA ILE A 124 1.77 12.50 -3.31
C ILE A 124 3.02 11.80 -2.79
N VAL A 125 2.86 10.79 -1.92
CA VAL A 125 3.99 10.08 -1.32
C VAL A 125 4.83 9.37 -2.39
N LEU A 126 4.20 8.62 -3.28
CA LEU A 126 4.92 7.88 -4.32
C LEU A 126 5.55 8.82 -5.36
N ALA A 127 4.86 9.89 -5.78
CA ALA A 127 5.42 10.86 -6.71
C ALA A 127 6.65 11.58 -6.12
N GLN A 128 6.59 11.96 -4.84
CA GLN A 128 7.74 12.58 -4.16
C GLN A 128 8.93 11.63 -4.06
N GLN A 129 8.70 10.35 -3.73
CA GLN A 129 9.76 9.34 -3.70
C GLN A 129 10.38 9.13 -5.08
N MET A 130 9.55 9.03 -6.12
CA MET A 130 9.99 8.87 -7.51
C MET A 130 10.80 10.06 -8.00
N TYR A 131 10.39 11.28 -7.63
CA TYR A 131 11.13 12.51 -7.93
C TYR A 131 12.50 12.51 -7.26
N LEU A 132 12.58 12.25 -5.95
CA LEU A 132 13.85 12.23 -5.22
C LEU A 132 14.78 11.14 -5.73
N LEU A 133 14.27 9.96 -6.04
CA LEU A 133 15.08 8.85 -6.55
C LEU A 133 15.64 9.15 -7.94
N THR A 134 14.81 9.67 -8.84
CA THR A 134 15.23 10.09 -10.19
C THR A 134 16.28 11.21 -10.10
N ARG A 135 16.12 12.13 -9.13
CA ARG A 135 17.09 13.18 -8.86
C ARG A 135 18.43 12.58 -8.43
N VAL A 136 18.47 11.74 -7.40
CA VAL A 136 19.74 11.16 -6.92
C VAL A 136 20.45 10.35 -8.01
N MET A 137 19.70 9.65 -8.86
CA MET A 137 20.26 8.93 -10.00
C MET A 137 20.97 9.83 -11.01
N THR A 138 20.45 11.03 -11.28
CA THR A 138 21.01 11.94 -12.29
C THR A 138 22.10 12.87 -11.74
N TYR A 139 22.06 13.22 -10.45
CA TYR A 139 23.00 14.17 -9.84
C TYR A 139 24.33 13.56 -9.36
N GLY A 140 24.53 12.25 -9.49
CA GLY A 140 25.77 11.58 -9.08
C GLY A 140 27.00 12.02 -9.89
N VAL A 141 27.61 13.15 -9.52
CA VAL A 141 28.91 13.59 -10.01
C VAL A 141 29.94 12.52 -9.64
N GLY A 142 30.49 11.83 -10.65
CA GLY A 142 31.47 10.75 -10.45
C GLY A 142 30.97 9.32 -10.69
N GLY A 143 29.73 9.13 -11.16
CA GLY A 143 29.21 7.79 -11.48
C GLY A 143 28.58 7.03 -10.32
N ASN A 144 28.68 7.55 -9.08
CA ASN A 144 28.13 6.93 -7.87
C ASN A 144 26.63 7.21 -7.64
N GLY A 145 25.94 7.86 -8.58
CA GLY A 145 24.51 8.18 -8.46
C GLY A 145 23.61 6.96 -8.21
N PRO A 146 23.78 5.84 -8.93
CA PRO A 146 23.02 4.61 -8.70
C PRO A 146 23.20 4.03 -7.30
N ASP A 147 24.43 4.04 -6.76
CA ASP A 147 24.73 3.51 -5.43
C ASP A 147 24.08 4.36 -4.33
N MET A 148 24.12 5.68 -4.48
CA MET A 148 23.45 6.61 -3.56
C MET A 148 21.93 6.46 -3.62
N ALA A 149 21.37 6.21 -4.80
CA ALA A 149 19.95 5.93 -4.96
C ALA A 149 19.55 4.62 -4.24
N LEU A 150 20.41 3.60 -4.27
CA LEU A 150 20.19 2.34 -3.55
C LEU A 150 20.23 2.54 -2.02
N ILE A 151 21.19 3.32 -1.52
CA ILE A 151 21.30 3.65 -0.09
C ILE A 151 20.05 4.40 0.37
N LEU A 152 19.61 5.42 -0.37
CA LEU A 152 18.40 6.17 -0.06
C LEU A 152 17.14 5.29 -0.09
N TYR A 153 17.07 4.36 -1.05
CA TYR A 153 15.95 3.44 -1.18
C TYR A 153 15.87 2.41 -0.03
N LYS A 154 17.02 2.04 0.54
CA LYS A 154 17.14 1.13 1.69
C LYS A 154 16.80 1.80 3.03
N ASP A 155 16.71 3.13 3.07
CA ASP A 155 16.40 3.84 4.31
C ASP A 155 15.01 3.42 4.86
N PRO A 156 14.91 2.98 6.13
CA PRO A 156 13.66 2.50 6.70
C PRO A 156 12.56 3.58 6.72
N THR A 157 12.91 4.85 6.81
CA THR A 157 11.94 5.96 6.77
C THR A 157 11.27 6.05 5.40
N PHE A 158 12.05 5.93 4.32
CA PHE A 158 11.52 5.89 2.96
C PHE A 158 10.69 4.64 2.71
N ALA A 159 11.13 3.48 3.21
CA ALA A 159 10.41 2.23 3.09
C ALA A 159 9.03 2.32 3.78
N THR A 160 8.97 2.75 5.03
CA THR A 160 7.72 2.87 5.81
C THR A 160 6.72 3.82 5.15
N LEU A 161 7.16 4.98 4.66
CA LEU A 161 6.30 5.90 3.90
C LEU A 161 5.78 5.27 2.61
N ARG A 162 6.62 4.54 1.88
CA ARG A 162 6.21 3.83 0.66
C ARG A 162 5.12 2.81 0.99
N HIS A 163 5.31 2.04 2.05
CA HIS A 163 4.35 1.05 2.52
C HIS A 163 3.04 1.70 2.94
N ALA A 164 3.08 2.80 3.67
CA ALA A 164 1.89 3.56 4.05
C ALA A 164 1.11 4.04 2.81
N GLY A 165 1.82 4.59 1.80
CA GLY A 165 1.22 5.02 0.54
C GLY A 165 0.58 3.86 -0.24
N THR A 166 1.28 2.74 -0.40
CA THR A 166 0.73 1.56 -1.09
C THR A 166 -0.43 0.92 -0.30
N SER A 167 -0.36 0.91 1.03
CA SER A 167 -1.42 0.39 1.89
C SER A 167 -2.69 1.22 1.76
N ALA A 168 -2.56 2.55 1.74
CA ALA A 168 -3.69 3.45 1.53
C ALA A 168 -4.40 3.17 0.20
N PHE A 169 -3.64 2.90 -0.87
CA PHE A 169 -4.20 2.52 -2.18
C PHE A 169 -4.92 1.17 -2.13
N PHE A 170 -4.33 0.13 -1.53
CA PHE A 170 -5.00 -1.18 -1.45
C PHE A 170 -6.24 -1.16 -0.56
N VAL A 171 -6.28 -0.32 0.48
CA VAL A 171 -7.47 -0.11 1.32
C VAL A 171 -8.56 0.69 0.59
N SER A 172 -8.18 1.62 -0.30
CA SER A 172 -9.14 2.45 -1.03
C SER A 172 -9.95 1.65 -2.06
N ILE A 173 -9.39 0.57 -2.64
CA ILE A 173 -10.08 -0.28 -3.62
C ILE A 173 -11.36 -0.95 -3.07
N PRO A 174 -11.32 -1.75 -1.99
CA PRO A 174 -12.54 -2.37 -1.45
C PRO A 174 -13.52 -1.32 -0.93
N LEU A 175 -13.02 -0.21 -0.38
CA LEU A 175 -13.87 0.88 0.09
C LEU A 175 -14.61 1.55 -1.07
N PHE A 176 -13.94 1.80 -2.20
CA PHE A 176 -14.54 2.33 -3.41
C PHE A 176 -15.64 1.41 -3.96
N VAL A 177 -15.37 0.10 -4.00
CA VAL A 177 -16.35 -0.90 -4.43
C VAL A 177 -17.59 -0.86 -3.55
N VAL A 178 -17.44 -0.84 -2.22
CA VAL A 178 -18.58 -0.78 -1.29
C VAL A 178 -19.37 0.52 -1.49
N ALA A 179 -18.69 1.66 -1.62
CA ALA A 179 -19.34 2.95 -1.86
C ALA A 179 -20.11 2.98 -3.19
N ALA A 180 -19.51 2.46 -4.28
CA ALA A 180 -20.17 2.38 -5.59
C ALA A 180 -21.40 1.47 -5.56
N LEU A 181 -21.32 0.37 -4.80
CA LEU A 181 -22.43 -0.56 -4.62
C LEU A 181 -23.59 0.04 -3.81
N LEU A 182 -23.29 0.83 -2.76
CA LEU A 182 -24.30 1.59 -2.03
C LEU A 182 -25.00 2.62 -2.92
N MET A 183 -24.24 3.29 -3.78
CA MET A 183 -24.78 4.23 -4.76
C MET A 183 -25.74 3.54 -5.77
N VAL A 184 -25.38 2.35 -6.26
CA VAL A 184 -26.27 1.54 -7.13
C VAL A 184 -27.52 1.10 -6.35
N TYR A 185 -27.38 0.74 -5.08
CA TYR A 185 -28.50 0.36 -4.24
C TYR A 185 -29.50 1.52 -4.07
N GLU A 186 -29.01 2.74 -3.83
CA GLU A 186 -29.82 3.95 -3.73
C GLU A 186 -30.60 4.22 -5.02
N GLN A 187 -29.92 4.17 -6.17
CA GLN A 187 -30.55 4.33 -7.48
C GLN A 187 -31.67 3.30 -7.72
N VAL A 188 -31.43 2.03 -7.38
CA VAL A 188 -32.42 0.96 -7.55
C VAL A 188 -33.60 1.11 -6.59
N ALA A 189 -33.35 1.51 -5.35
CA ALA A 189 -34.40 1.65 -4.34
C ALA A 189 -35.37 2.80 -4.65
N ASN A 190 -34.88 3.88 -5.26
CA ASN A 190 -35.70 5.02 -5.67
C ASN A 190 -36.75 4.66 -6.74
N TYR A 191 -36.59 3.56 -7.49
CA TYR A 191 -37.59 3.09 -8.46
C TYR A 191 -38.81 2.37 -7.83
N GLY A 192 -38.89 2.28 -6.49
CA GLY A 192 -40.17 2.27 -5.77
C GLY A 192 -41.01 0.99 -5.70
N ALA A 193 -40.62 -0.17 -6.28
CA ALA A 193 -41.50 -1.37 -6.22
C ALA A 193 -40.82 -2.73 -6.03
N HIS A 194 -39.49 -2.80 -5.89
CA HIS A 194 -38.79 -4.08 -5.86
C HIS A 194 -37.84 -4.21 -4.67
N ALA A 195 -38.42 -4.28 -3.46
CA ALA A 195 -37.68 -4.70 -2.26
C ALA A 195 -36.90 -6.01 -2.48
N ILE A 196 -37.43 -6.89 -3.34
CA ILE A 196 -36.77 -8.13 -3.77
C ILE A 196 -35.49 -7.84 -4.57
N VAL A 197 -35.52 -6.89 -5.50
CA VAL A 197 -34.34 -6.51 -6.30
C VAL A 197 -33.32 -5.80 -5.43
N ALA A 198 -33.74 -4.90 -4.54
CA ALA A 198 -32.87 -4.25 -3.56
C ALA A 198 -32.18 -5.27 -2.63
N ALA A 199 -32.92 -6.26 -2.13
CA ALA A 199 -32.38 -7.34 -1.31
C ALA A 199 -31.39 -8.23 -2.09
N PHE A 200 -31.67 -8.52 -3.37
CA PHE A 200 -30.76 -9.26 -4.24
C PHE A 200 -29.47 -8.48 -4.49
N VAL A 201 -29.56 -7.17 -4.77
CA VAL A 201 -28.39 -6.29 -4.90
C VAL A 201 -27.59 -6.30 -3.60
N ALA A 202 -28.22 -6.07 -2.44
CA ALA A 202 -27.53 -6.12 -1.15
C ALA A 202 -26.83 -7.47 -0.89
N LEU A 203 -27.45 -8.59 -1.25
CA LEU A 203 -26.82 -9.91 -1.15
C LEU A 203 -25.60 -10.03 -2.08
N LEU A 204 -25.68 -9.54 -3.31
CA LEU A 204 -24.53 -9.48 -4.22
C LEU A 204 -23.41 -8.61 -3.67
N ILE A 205 -23.73 -7.49 -3.01
CA ILE A 205 -22.73 -6.63 -2.36
C ILE A 205 -21.98 -7.40 -1.27
N VAL A 206 -22.71 -8.09 -0.39
CA VAL A 206 -22.12 -8.88 0.70
C VAL A 206 -21.28 -10.04 0.16
N VAL A 207 -21.77 -10.76 -0.85
CA VAL A 207 -21.04 -11.88 -1.49
C VAL A 207 -19.78 -11.37 -2.18
N PHE A 208 -19.87 -10.25 -2.92
CA PHE A 208 -18.72 -9.67 -3.61
C PHE A 208 -17.68 -9.16 -2.63
N PHE A 209 -18.10 -8.45 -1.58
CA PHE A 209 -17.22 -7.98 -0.51
C PHE A 209 -16.55 -9.16 0.22
N GLY A 210 -17.32 -10.20 0.56
CA GLY A 210 -16.78 -11.42 1.15
C GLY A 210 -15.75 -12.11 0.25
N ALA A 211 -16.01 -12.20 -1.05
CA ALA A 211 -15.07 -12.75 -2.02
C ALA A 211 -13.79 -11.92 -2.12
N LEU A 212 -13.89 -10.58 -2.12
CA LEU A 212 -12.71 -9.70 -2.10
C LEU A 212 -11.87 -9.91 -0.85
N LEU A 213 -12.49 -10.00 0.33
CA LEU A 213 -11.76 -10.30 1.57
C LEU A 213 -11.07 -11.66 1.54
N LEU A 214 -11.74 -12.69 1.00
CA LEU A 214 -11.14 -14.02 0.84
C LEU A 214 -9.95 -13.99 -0.12
N VAL A 215 -10.03 -13.23 -1.22
CA VAL A 215 -8.92 -13.05 -2.16
C VAL A 215 -7.75 -12.33 -1.48
N CYS A 216 -8.00 -11.26 -0.72
CA CYS A 216 -6.97 -10.56 0.04
C CYS A 216 -6.26 -11.49 1.04
N GLN A 217 -7.03 -12.25 1.83
CA GLN A 217 -6.48 -13.23 2.76
C GLN A 217 -5.69 -14.34 2.05
N TRP A 218 -6.15 -14.77 0.87
CA TRP A 218 -5.48 -15.80 0.10
C TRP A 218 -4.15 -15.32 -0.48
N GLN A 219 -4.12 -14.09 -1.01
CA GLN A 219 -2.89 -13.44 -1.47
C GLN A 219 -1.86 -13.32 -0.36
N GLU A 220 -2.30 -12.92 0.84
CA GLU A 220 -1.43 -12.80 2.01
C GLU A 220 -0.81 -14.17 2.38
N ARG A 221 -1.61 -15.24 2.41
CA ARG A 221 -1.10 -16.60 2.67
C ARG A 221 -0.07 -17.05 1.65
N ILE A 222 -0.33 -16.80 0.36
CA ILE A 222 0.61 -17.15 -0.72
C ILE A 222 1.92 -16.38 -0.53
N PHE A 223 1.84 -15.09 -0.20
CA PHE A 223 3.00 -14.25 0.01
C PHE A 223 3.87 -14.78 1.16
N TYR A 224 3.30 -15.02 2.34
CA TYR A 224 4.04 -15.57 3.48
C TYR A 224 4.66 -16.94 3.18
N HIS A 225 3.94 -17.81 2.49
CA HIS A 225 4.46 -19.11 2.10
C HIS A 225 5.69 -18.95 1.20
N ARG A 226 5.66 -18.02 0.23
CA ARG A 226 6.81 -17.76 -0.66
C ARG A 226 7.98 -17.12 0.08
N CYS A 227 7.72 -16.16 0.97
CA CYS A 227 8.75 -15.55 1.81
C CYS A 227 9.44 -16.59 2.70
N ALA A 228 8.67 -17.46 3.37
CA ALA A 228 9.24 -18.52 4.21
C ALA A 228 10.19 -19.44 3.43
N VAL A 229 9.79 -19.84 2.21
CA VAL A 229 10.62 -20.66 1.31
C VAL A 229 11.91 -19.91 0.90
N MET A 230 11.85 -18.61 0.61
CA MET A 230 13.04 -17.81 0.29
C MET A 230 13.99 -17.67 1.48
N THR A 231 13.46 -17.48 2.69
CA THR A 231 14.26 -17.40 3.91
C THR A 231 14.93 -18.73 4.23
N ASP A 232 14.26 -19.85 3.98
CA ASP A 232 14.82 -21.19 4.19
C ASP A 232 15.99 -21.48 3.24
N MET A 233 15.88 -21.07 1.97
CA MET A 233 16.97 -21.17 0.99
C MET A 233 18.22 -20.34 1.36
N HIS A 234 18.11 -19.31 2.21
CA HIS A 234 19.25 -18.50 2.66
C HIS A 234 19.96 -19.06 3.90
N LYS A 235 19.38 -20.04 4.61
CA LYS A 235 20.03 -20.66 5.77
C LYS A 235 21.37 -21.35 5.45
N PRO A 236 21.52 -22.17 4.39
CA PRO A 236 22.78 -22.88 4.12
C PRO A 236 23.93 -21.93 3.78
N LEU A 237 23.63 -20.79 3.13
CA LEU A 237 24.65 -19.78 2.82
C LEU A 237 25.22 -19.15 4.10
N ARG A 238 24.35 -18.80 5.05
CA ARG A 238 24.79 -18.27 6.34
C ARG A 238 25.65 -19.26 7.14
N THR A 239 25.35 -20.56 7.05
CA THR A 239 26.16 -21.58 7.71
C THR A 239 27.56 -21.74 7.09
N MET A 240 27.71 -21.53 5.78
CA MET A 240 29.01 -21.58 5.11
C MET A 240 29.91 -20.40 5.52
N TYR A 241 29.37 -19.18 5.52
CA TYR A 241 30.10 -17.99 5.99
C TYR A 241 30.49 -18.09 7.48
N ALA A 242 29.62 -18.67 8.30
CA ALA A 242 29.94 -18.90 9.72
C ALA A 242 31.09 -19.90 9.92
N SER A 243 31.24 -20.91 9.05
CA SER A 243 32.37 -21.85 9.13
C SER A 243 33.70 -21.24 8.69
N GLU A 244 33.72 -20.43 7.63
CA GLU A 244 34.95 -19.77 7.15
C GLU A 244 35.51 -18.78 8.17
N GLY A 245 34.65 -18.07 8.91
CA GLY A 245 35.08 -17.15 9.97
C GLY A 245 35.74 -17.85 11.17
N SER A 246 35.49 -19.16 11.37
CA SER A 246 36.01 -19.91 12.52
C SER A 246 37.39 -20.55 12.27
N GLU A 247 37.83 -20.70 11.02
CA GLU A 247 39.18 -21.24 10.73
C GLU A 247 40.28 -20.17 10.79
N VAL A 248 39.90 -18.89 10.82
CA VAL A 248 40.85 -17.75 10.79
C VAL A 248 41.09 -17.16 12.19
N ALA A 249 40.38 -17.62 13.22
CA ALA A 249 40.52 -17.21 14.63
C ALA A 249 41.27 -18.26 15.46
#